data_AF-A0A401LY44-F1
#
_entry.id   AF-A0A401LY44-F1
#
_cell.length_a   1.000
_cell.length_b   1.000
_cell.length_c   1.000
_cell.angle_alpha   90.00
_cell.angle_beta   90.00
_cell.angle_gamma   90.00
#
_symmetry.space_group_name_H-M   'P 1'
#
loop_
_entity.id
_entity.type
_entity.pdbx_description
1 polymer ?
#
loop_
_entity_poly.entity_id
_entity_poly.type
_entity_poly.pdbx_seq_one_letter_code
_entity_poly.pdbx_strand_id
1 'polypeptide(L)'
;MGVAGYSEMARLLGLDDVANKYAAIAKNMAVKWEEMANEGDHYRLAFDRKNTWSQKYNMVWDKMWNLNLFPNNVIEKEIKYYQTKQNLYGLPLDSRKEYTKSDWIMWTAAMAPDQNTFEKFIDPLYKYINETESRVPISDWHHTDSGKWVGFKARSVIGGYWMQVLMNKVR
;
A
#
# COMPACT_ATOMS: atom_id res chain seq x y z
N MET A 1 3.72 -11.04 0.65
CA MET A 1 4.94 -10.72 -0.12
C MET A 1 6.18 -11.50 0.29
N GLY A 2 6.53 -11.61 1.59
CA GLY A 2 7.78 -12.29 2.00
C GLY A 2 7.97 -13.72 1.46
N VAL A 3 6.91 -14.54 1.47
CA VAL A 3 6.96 -15.92 0.96
C VAL A 3 7.24 -15.97 -0.56
N ALA A 4 6.62 -15.09 -1.34
CA ALA A 4 6.89 -14.99 -2.77
C ALA A 4 8.29 -14.45 -3.05
N GLY A 5 8.74 -13.45 -2.28
CA GLY A 5 10.13 -12.96 -2.38
C GLY A 5 11.16 -14.05 -2.11
N TYR A 6 10.91 -14.94 -1.15
CA TYR A 6 11.76 -16.11 -0.92
C TYR A 6 11.77 -17.08 -2.11
N SER A 7 10.61 -17.31 -2.73
CA SER A 7 10.53 -18.09 -3.97
C SER A 7 11.40 -17.49 -5.08
N GLU A 8 11.33 -16.18 -5.31
CA GLU A 8 12.14 -15.52 -6.35
C GLU A 8 13.64 -15.60 -6.06
N MET A 9 14.04 -15.43 -4.80
CA MET A 9 15.46 -15.60 -4.42
C MET A 9 15.93 -17.04 -4.63
N ALA A 10 15.12 -18.04 -4.28
CA ALA A 10 15.45 -19.44 -4.52
C ALA A 10 15.60 -19.73 -6.03
N ARG A 11 14.72 -19.14 -6.87
CA ARG A 11 14.82 -19.26 -8.33
C ARG A 11 16.13 -18.69 -8.85
N LEU A 12 16.52 -17.50 -8.39
CA LEU A 12 17.78 -16.85 -8.79
C LEU A 12 19.02 -17.66 -8.41
N LEU A 13 18.93 -18.49 -7.36
CA LEU A 13 20.00 -19.38 -6.91
C LEU A 13 19.97 -20.76 -7.59
N GLY A 14 19.05 -21.02 -8.52
CA GLY A 14 18.89 -22.32 -9.18
C GLY A 14 18.23 -23.40 -8.30
N LEU A 15 17.60 -23.02 -7.19
CA LEU A 15 16.87 -23.91 -6.28
C LEU A 15 15.40 -24.03 -6.70
N ASP A 16 15.16 -24.61 -7.88
CA ASP A 16 13.86 -24.61 -8.54
C ASP A 16 12.74 -25.33 -7.77
N ASP A 17 13.06 -26.42 -7.08
CA ASP A 17 12.12 -27.17 -6.24
C ASP A 17 11.64 -26.33 -5.05
N VAL A 18 12.56 -25.61 -4.39
CA VAL A 18 12.27 -24.67 -3.31
C VAL A 18 11.44 -23.52 -3.86
N ALA A 19 11.84 -22.91 -4.97
CA ALA A 19 11.11 -21.82 -5.60
C ALA A 19 9.66 -22.22 -5.90
N ASN A 20 9.45 -23.33 -6.62
CA ASN A 20 8.12 -23.83 -6.98
C ASN A 20 7.25 -24.09 -5.75
N LYS A 21 7.81 -24.69 -4.70
CA LYS A 21 7.09 -24.95 -3.45
C LYS A 21 6.59 -23.66 -2.81
N TYR A 22 7.46 -22.66 -2.65
CA TYR A 22 7.09 -21.43 -1.96
C TYR A 22 6.25 -20.48 -2.81
N ALA A 23 6.39 -20.51 -4.14
CA ALA A 23 5.46 -19.85 -5.06
C ALA A 23 4.03 -20.37 -4.88
N ALA A 24 3.85 -21.70 -4.86
CA ALA A 24 2.54 -22.32 -4.66
C ALA A 24 1.94 -21.98 -3.29
N ILE A 25 2.75 -21.98 -2.23
CA ILE A 25 2.32 -21.57 -0.89
C ILE A 25 1.87 -20.10 -0.89
N ALA A 26 2.65 -19.19 -1.49
CA ALA A 26 2.31 -17.78 -1.56
C ALA A 26 0.99 -17.54 -2.28
N LYS A 27 0.77 -18.23 -3.41
CA LYS A 27 -0.48 -18.15 -4.18
C LYS A 27 -1.68 -18.66 -3.39
N ASN A 28 -1.54 -19.80 -2.72
CA ASN A 28 -2.62 -20.35 -1.88
C ASN A 28 -2.95 -19.44 -0.69
N MET A 29 -1.95 -18.81 -0.08
CA MET A 29 -2.17 -17.80 0.97
C MET A 29 -2.91 -16.57 0.44
N ALA A 30 -2.60 -16.11 -0.77
CA ALA A 30 -3.27 -14.98 -1.40
C ALA A 30 -4.76 -15.25 -1.66
N VAL A 31 -5.08 -16.42 -2.25
CA VAL A 31 -6.46 -16.87 -2.48
C VAL A 31 -7.24 -16.93 -1.16
N LYS A 32 -6.67 -17.59 -0.15
CA LYS A 32 -7.31 -17.71 1.17
C LYS A 32 -7.51 -16.37 1.85
N TRP A 33 -6.52 -15.47 1.75
CA TRP A 33 -6.64 -14.11 2.28
C TRP A 33 -7.80 -13.37 1.59
N GLU A 34 -7.92 -13.50 0.27
CA GLU A 34 -8.98 -12.86 -0.50
C GLU A 34 -10.37 -13.34 -0.05
N GLU A 35 -10.57 -14.65 0.05
CA GLU A 35 -11.81 -15.26 0.53
C GLU A 35 -12.19 -14.78 1.93
N MET A 36 -11.22 -14.77 2.86
CA MET A 36 -11.47 -14.45 4.26
C MET A 36 -11.68 -12.96 4.51
N ALA A 37 -11.01 -12.09 3.74
CA ALA A 37 -11.01 -10.65 3.95
C ALA A 37 -12.08 -9.91 3.14
N ASN A 38 -12.66 -10.51 2.10
CA ASN A 38 -13.59 -9.82 1.20
C ASN A 38 -14.84 -9.29 1.95
N GLU A 39 -15.11 -7.99 1.80
CA GLU A 39 -16.31 -7.28 2.28
C GLU A 39 -17.19 -6.80 1.11
N GLY A 40 -16.88 -7.23 -0.13
CA GLY A 40 -17.59 -6.83 -1.34
C GLY A 40 -16.87 -5.73 -2.11
N ASP A 41 -16.93 -4.50 -1.61
CA ASP A 41 -16.31 -3.31 -2.23
C ASP A 41 -14.87 -3.04 -1.75
N HIS A 42 -14.42 -3.74 -0.70
CA HIS A 42 -13.05 -3.69 -0.15
C HIS A 42 -12.71 -4.96 0.65
N TYR A 43 -11.50 -4.99 1.22
CA TYR A 43 -11.03 -6.06 2.11
C TYR A 43 -10.83 -5.57 3.56
N ARG A 44 -11.27 -6.39 4.51
CA ARG A 44 -11.27 -6.12 5.95
C ARG A 44 -9.87 -5.82 6.51
N LEU A 45 -9.81 -5.03 7.58
CA LEU A 45 -8.57 -4.83 8.36
C LEU A 45 -8.13 -6.15 9.02
N ALA A 46 -9.06 -6.86 9.64
CA ALA A 46 -8.86 -8.17 10.24
C ALA A 46 -10.03 -9.10 9.88
N PHE A 47 -9.76 -10.39 9.72
CA PHE A 47 -10.74 -11.35 9.14
C PHE A 47 -12.06 -11.42 9.92
N ASP A 48 -11.99 -11.25 11.24
CA ASP A 48 -13.11 -11.30 12.18
C ASP A 48 -13.81 -9.95 12.39
N ARG A 49 -13.33 -8.86 11.76
CA ARG A 49 -13.84 -7.50 11.96
C ARG A 49 -14.56 -6.98 10.72
N LYS A 50 -15.88 -7.14 10.72
CA LYS A 50 -16.77 -6.59 9.69
C LYS A 50 -16.73 -5.07 9.66
N ASN A 51 -16.98 -4.49 8.49
CA ASN A 51 -17.06 -3.04 8.26
C ASN A 51 -15.76 -2.30 8.66
N THR A 52 -14.61 -2.94 8.44
CA THR A 52 -13.30 -2.33 8.68
C THR A 52 -12.47 -2.38 7.41
N TRP A 53 -11.46 -1.52 7.29
CA TRP A 53 -10.58 -1.49 6.12
C TRP A 53 -9.19 -1.04 6.52
N SER A 54 -8.19 -1.34 5.70
CA SER A 54 -6.83 -0.81 5.85
C SER A 54 -6.14 -0.71 4.50
N GLN A 55 -5.23 0.23 4.35
CA GLN A 55 -4.36 0.28 3.18
C GLN A 55 -3.61 -1.05 3.00
N LYS A 56 -3.74 -1.69 1.85
CA LYS A 56 -2.99 -2.88 1.45
C LYS A 56 -1.74 -2.48 0.66
N TYR A 57 -1.03 -1.47 1.17
CA TYR A 57 0.14 -0.84 0.52
C TYR A 57 1.22 -1.85 0.08
N ASN A 58 1.37 -2.96 0.80
CA ASN A 58 2.32 -4.03 0.46
C ASN A 58 2.01 -4.77 -0.85
N MET A 59 0.80 -4.63 -1.42
CA MET A 59 0.49 -5.18 -2.75
C MET A 59 1.28 -4.49 -3.87
N VAL A 60 1.91 -3.35 -3.59
CA VAL A 60 2.77 -2.66 -4.57
C VAL A 60 3.88 -3.57 -5.09
N TRP A 61 4.39 -4.47 -4.26
CA TRP A 61 5.43 -5.42 -4.64
C TRP A 61 4.91 -6.51 -5.57
N ASP A 62 3.64 -6.92 -5.43
CA ASP A 62 3.01 -7.88 -6.34
C ASP A 62 2.89 -7.28 -7.74
N LYS A 63 2.46 -6.00 -7.81
CA LYS A 63 2.36 -5.23 -9.05
C LYS A 63 3.74 -4.93 -9.68
N MET A 64 4.71 -4.51 -8.87
CA MET A 64 6.03 -4.10 -9.35
C MET A 64 6.84 -5.28 -9.90
N TRP A 65 6.80 -6.44 -9.23
CA TRP A 65 7.50 -7.65 -9.66
C TRP A 65 6.68 -8.56 -10.57
N ASN A 66 5.44 -8.18 -10.90
CA ASN A 66 4.53 -8.96 -11.74
C ASN A 66 4.36 -10.41 -11.24
N LEU A 67 4.26 -10.60 -9.91
CA LEU A 67 4.14 -11.94 -9.30
C LEU A 67 2.74 -12.55 -9.46
N ASN A 68 1.75 -11.71 -9.77
CA ASN A 68 0.36 -12.11 -10.04
C ASN A 68 -0.23 -13.00 -8.92
N LEU A 69 0.04 -12.65 -7.66
CA LEU A 69 -0.52 -13.33 -6.50
C LEU A 69 -2.01 -13.02 -6.32
N PHE A 70 -2.44 -11.82 -6.75
CA PHE A 70 -3.81 -11.33 -6.60
C PHE A 70 -4.48 -11.08 -7.98
N PRO A 71 -4.83 -12.13 -8.73
CA PRO A 71 -5.33 -11.99 -10.12
C PRO A 71 -6.74 -11.40 -10.23
N ASN A 72 -7.51 -11.32 -9.15
CA ASN A 72 -8.93 -10.97 -9.16
C ASN A 72 -9.21 -9.46 -9.01
N ASN A 73 -8.37 -8.61 -9.63
CA ASN A 73 -8.49 -7.14 -9.57
C ASN A 73 -8.54 -6.58 -8.13
N VAL A 74 -7.87 -7.24 -7.19
CA VAL A 74 -7.80 -6.85 -5.77
C VAL A 74 -7.29 -5.42 -5.61
N ILE A 75 -6.25 -5.07 -6.37
CA ILE A 75 -5.66 -3.73 -6.36
C ILE A 75 -6.67 -2.68 -6.84
N GLU A 76 -7.36 -2.93 -7.96
CA GLU A 76 -8.34 -1.99 -8.50
C GLU A 76 -9.50 -1.77 -7.52
N LYS A 77 -9.99 -2.85 -6.90
CA LYS A 77 -11.04 -2.80 -5.87
C LYS A 77 -10.62 -1.90 -4.70
N GLU A 78 -9.44 -2.14 -4.13
CA GLU A 78 -8.93 -1.36 -3.01
C GLU A 78 -8.67 0.11 -3.40
N ILE A 79 -8.07 0.38 -4.56
CA ILE A 79 -7.83 1.76 -5.05
C ILE A 79 -9.14 2.53 -5.24
N LYS A 80 -10.18 1.88 -5.78
CA LYS A 80 -11.51 2.48 -5.90
C LYS A 80 -12.09 2.80 -4.52
N TYR A 81 -11.99 1.87 -3.57
CA TYR A 81 -12.47 2.09 -2.21
C TYR A 81 -11.73 3.24 -1.52
N TYR A 82 -10.40 3.30 -1.60
CA TYR A 82 -9.61 4.33 -0.94
C TYR A 82 -9.86 5.75 -1.46
N GLN A 83 -10.21 5.91 -2.74
CA GLN A 83 -10.62 7.23 -3.27
C GLN A 83 -11.82 7.81 -2.51
N THR A 84 -12.67 6.97 -1.91
CA THR A 84 -13.81 7.41 -1.09
C THR A 84 -13.44 7.79 0.35
N LYS A 85 -12.19 7.54 0.76
CA LYS A 85 -11.69 7.70 2.15
C LYS A 85 -10.64 8.79 2.30
N GLN A 86 -10.38 9.56 1.24
CA GLN A 86 -9.43 10.67 1.28
C GLN A 86 -9.91 11.77 2.25
N ASN A 87 -9.00 12.23 3.11
CA ASN A 87 -9.18 13.44 3.89
C ASN A 87 -8.33 14.57 3.30
N LEU A 88 -8.46 15.77 3.89
CA LEU A 88 -7.78 17.00 3.44
C LEU A 88 -6.27 16.84 3.23
N TYR A 89 -5.63 16.05 4.07
CA TYR A 89 -4.17 15.89 4.15
C TYR A 89 -3.71 14.43 3.90
N GLY A 90 -4.56 13.60 3.30
CA GLY A 90 -4.21 12.25 2.87
C GLY A 90 -5.24 11.17 3.17
N LEU A 91 -4.90 9.96 2.75
CA LEU A 91 -5.65 8.74 3.04
C LEU A 91 -5.28 8.21 4.44
N PRO A 92 -6.24 8.02 5.38
CA PRO A 92 -5.99 7.36 6.65
C PRO A 92 -5.40 5.95 6.49
N LEU A 93 -4.67 5.48 7.49
CA LEU A 93 -4.10 4.14 7.44
C LEU A 93 -5.16 3.04 7.31
N ASP A 94 -6.22 3.18 8.10
CA ASP A 94 -7.29 2.22 8.27
C ASP A 94 -8.50 2.88 8.95
N SER A 95 -9.56 2.10 9.16
CA SER A 95 -10.82 2.58 9.73
C SER A 95 -10.77 2.96 11.21
N ARG A 96 -9.63 2.88 11.92
CA ARG A 96 -9.56 3.08 13.38
C ARG A 96 -9.26 4.52 13.78
N LYS A 97 -8.49 5.22 12.96
CA LYS A 97 -7.95 6.56 13.26
C LYS A 97 -7.66 7.33 11.98
N GLU A 98 -7.72 8.65 12.10
CA GLU A 98 -7.53 9.63 11.03
C GLU A 98 -6.05 9.92 10.76
N TYR A 99 -5.11 9.20 11.37
CA TYR A 99 -3.68 9.34 11.04
C TYR A 99 -3.27 8.40 9.92
N THR A 100 -2.13 8.69 9.30
CA THR A 100 -1.58 7.90 8.20
C THR A 100 -0.07 7.74 8.27
N LYS A 101 0.46 6.99 7.31
CA LYS A 101 1.88 6.90 6.97
C LYS A 101 2.06 7.40 5.54
N SER A 102 2.74 8.53 5.36
CA SER A 102 2.80 9.17 4.04
C SER A 102 3.51 8.33 2.98
N ASP A 103 4.53 7.57 3.36
CA ASP A 103 5.21 6.60 2.51
C ASP A 103 4.27 5.48 2.03
N TRP A 104 3.32 5.05 2.86
CA TRP A 104 2.34 4.03 2.47
C TRP A 104 1.25 4.59 1.55
N ILE A 105 0.92 5.89 1.67
CA ILE A 105 0.09 6.58 0.67
C ILE A 105 0.80 6.54 -0.69
N MET A 106 2.11 6.83 -0.73
CA MET A 106 2.89 6.82 -1.98
C MET A 106 2.94 5.43 -2.62
N TRP A 107 3.06 4.37 -1.81
CA TRP A 107 3.02 2.99 -2.32
C TRP A 107 1.64 2.61 -2.84
N THR A 108 0.59 3.03 -2.14
CA THR A 108 -0.80 2.86 -2.58
C THR A 108 -1.05 3.62 -3.88
N ALA A 109 -0.63 4.88 -3.97
CA ALA A 109 -0.79 5.71 -5.15
C ALA A 109 -0.12 5.08 -6.38
N ALA A 110 1.09 4.53 -6.23
CA ALA A 110 1.82 3.87 -7.33
C ALA A 110 1.08 2.64 -7.91
N MET A 111 0.12 2.09 -7.16
CA MET A 111 -0.77 1.05 -7.64
C MET A 111 -1.95 1.55 -8.48
N ALA A 112 -2.15 2.86 -8.62
CA ALA A 112 -3.19 3.45 -9.47
C ALA A 112 -3.11 2.96 -10.93
N PRO A 113 -4.25 2.88 -11.64
CA PRO A 113 -4.31 2.47 -13.04
C PRO A 113 -3.83 3.58 -14.00
N ASP A 114 -3.94 4.84 -13.60
CA ASP A 114 -3.62 6.01 -14.42
C ASP A 114 -3.12 7.18 -13.58
N GLN A 115 -2.59 8.20 -14.27
CA GLN A 115 -2.01 9.40 -13.65
C GLN A 115 -3.03 10.21 -12.84
N ASN A 116 -4.25 10.36 -13.34
CA ASN A 116 -5.30 11.11 -12.66
C ASN A 116 -5.69 10.45 -11.32
N THR A 117 -5.77 9.12 -11.30
CA THR A 117 -6.05 8.35 -10.09
C THR A 117 -4.87 8.41 -9.13
N PHE A 118 -3.64 8.39 -9.63
CA PHE A 118 -2.43 8.60 -8.84
C PHE A 118 -2.45 9.98 -8.15
N GLU A 119 -2.71 11.05 -8.90
CA GLU A 119 -2.74 12.44 -8.40
C GLU A 119 -3.77 12.64 -7.29
N LYS A 120 -4.94 12.01 -7.37
CA LYS A 120 -5.93 12.04 -6.27
C LYS A 120 -5.40 11.55 -4.92
N PHE A 121 -4.36 10.72 -4.89
CA PHE A 121 -3.69 10.32 -3.65
C PHE A 121 -2.57 11.28 -3.25
N ILE A 122 -1.91 11.90 -4.21
CA ILE A 122 -0.74 12.74 -3.96
C ILE A 122 -1.13 14.17 -3.62
N ASP A 123 -2.18 14.72 -4.23
CA ASP A 123 -2.60 16.11 -4.00
C ASP A 123 -2.87 16.41 -2.52
N PRO A 124 -3.58 15.56 -1.75
CA PRO A 124 -3.76 15.79 -0.31
C PRO A 124 -2.44 15.69 0.48
N LEU A 125 -1.52 14.81 0.06
CA LEU A 125 -0.20 14.68 0.69
C LEU A 125 0.69 15.89 0.38
N TYR A 126 0.65 16.40 -0.85
CA TYR A 126 1.33 17.63 -1.24
C TYR A 126 0.79 18.82 -0.42
N LYS A 127 -0.53 18.91 -0.29
CA LYS A 127 -1.19 19.93 0.55
C LYS A 127 -0.71 19.85 1.99
N TYR A 128 -0.59 18.65 2.58
CA TYR A 128 -0.04 18.47 3.92
C TYR A 128 1.38 19.03 4.06
N ILE A 129 2.26 18.67 3.12
CA ILE A 129 3.67 19.11 3.17
C ILE A 129 3.76 20.63 3.05
N ASN A 130 2.89 21.24 2.25
CA ASN A 130 2.88 22.68 2.01
C ASN A 130 2.24 23.49 3.17
N GLU A 131 1.27 22.93 3.88
CA GLU A 131 0.44 23.67 4.85
C GLU A 131 0.63 23.26 6.31
N THR A 132 1.36 22.18 6.61
CA THR A 132 1.50 21.72 7.99
C THR A 132 2.16 22.77 8.89
N GLU A 133 1.51 23.09 10.00
CA GLU A 133 2.04 24.00 11.03
C GLU A 133 3.05 23.30 11.96
N SER A 134 3.26 22.00 11.78
CA SER A 134 4.14 21.20 12.64
C SER A 134 5.60 21.58 12.41
N ARG A 135 6.26 22.11 13.46
CA ARG A 135 7.66 22.56 13.39
C ARG A 135 8.67 21.40 13.52
N VAL A 136 8.54 20.39 12.67
CA VAL A 136 9.45 19.24 12.56
C VAL A 136 9.83 19.02 11.09
N PRO A 137 10.96 18.38 10.77
CA PRO A 137 11.19 17.86 9.42
C PRO A 137 10.00 17.01 8.99
N ILE A 138 9.65 17.03 7.69
CA ILE A 138 8.45 16.37 7.14
C ILE A 138 8.23 15.02 7.82
N SER A 139 7.16 14.96 8.61
CA SER A 139 6.81 13.74 9.32
C SER A 139 6.13 12.78 8.37
N ASP A 140 6.52 11.53 8.48
CA ASP A 140 5.90 10.42 7.80
C ASP A 140 4.76 9.77 8.60
N TRP A 141 4.40 10.31 9.77
CA TRP A 141 3.19 9.95 10.52
C TRP A 141 2.47 11.22 11.02
N HIS A 142 1.33 11.50 10.39
CA HIS A 142 0.52 12.70 10.60
C HIS A 142 -0.98 12.40 10.57
N HIS A 143 -1.76 13.31 11.12
CA HIS A 143 -3.20 13.35 11.03
C HIS A 143 -3.64 13.82 9.63
N THR A 144 -4.50 13.07 8.94
CA THR A 144 -4.96 13.40 7.58
C THR A 144 -6.13 14.36 7.54
N ASP A 145 -6.78 14.62 8.67
CA ASP A 145 -7.84 15.62 8.82
C ASP A 145 -7.28 17.02 9.12
N SER A 146 -6.18 17.10 9.87
CA SER A 146 -5.62 18.36 10.39
C SER A 146 -4.17 18.65 9.97
N GLY A 147 -3.45 17.69 9.40
CA GLY A 147 -2.04 17.85 9.03
C GLY A 147 -1.10 17.93 10.23
N LYS A 148 -1.61 17.69 11.44
CA LYS A 148 -0.81 17.73 12.67
C LYS A 148 0.08 16.50 12.80
N TRP A 149 1.31 16.74 13.22
CA TRP A 149 2.27 15.69 13.55
C TRP A 149 1.73 14.76 14.65
N VAL A 150 1.88 13.44 14.44
CA VAL A 150 1.59 12.42 15.46
C VAL A 150 2.88 11.93 16.11
N GLY A 151 3.82 11.50 15.27
CA GLY A 151 5.06 10.88 15.69
C GLY A 151 6.00 10.70 14.50
N PHE A 152 7.21 10.23 14.75
CA PHE A 152 8.28 10.09 13.75
C PHE A 152 8.70 11.41 13.06
N LYS A 153 9.97 11.49 12.71
CA LYS A 153 10.57 12.62 11.98
C LYS A 153 11.93 12.19 11.45
N ALA A 154 12.33 12.75 10.31
CA ALA A 154 13.64 12.54 9.70
C ALA A 154 14.01 11.05 9.51
N ARG A 155 13.02 10.20 9.19
CA ARG A 155 13.25 8.77 8.94
C ARG A 155 13.56 8.52 7.47
N SER A 156 14.46 7.58 7.21
CA SER A 156 14.83 7.18 5.83
C SER A 156 13.68 6.58 5.02
N VAL A 157 12.61 6.14 5.69
CA VAL A 157 11.39 5.61 5.03
C VAL A 157 10.71 6.63 4.10
N ILE A 158 11.03 7.93 4.22
CA ILE A 158 10.60 8.96 3.26
C ILE A 158 11.07 8.65 1.83
N GLY A 159 12.12 7.83 1.65
CA GLY A 159 12.53 7.29 0.36
C GLY A 159 11.40 6.54 -0.36
N GLY A 160 10.40 6.04 0.37
CA GLY A 160 9.19 5.43 -0.19
C GLY A 160 8.38 6.35 -1.11
N TYR A 161 8.62 7.66 -1.07
CA TYR A 161 7.98 8.63 -2.00
C TYR A 161 8.41 8.39 -3.45
N TRP A 162 9.57 7.78 -3.65
CA TRP A 162 10.09 7.46 -4.98
C TRP A 162 9.54 6.17 -5.57
N MET A 163 8.53 5.54 -4.94
CA MET A 163 7.96 4.26 -5.41
C MET A 163 7.48 4.34 -6.86
N GLN A 164 6.78 5.41 -7.26
CA GLN A 164 6.33 5.57 -8.64
C GLN A 164 7.50 5.65 -9.64
N VAL A 165 8.58 6.33 -9.25
CA VAL A 165 9.79 6.41 -10.08
C VAL A 165 10.45 5.05 -10.20
N LEU A 166 10.54 4.28 -9.10
CA LEU A 166 11.04 2.91 -9.13
C LEU A 166 10.19 2.02 -10.04
N MET A 167 8.86 2.06 -9.90
CA MET A 167 7.95 1.28 -10.73
C MET A 167 8.08 1.60 -12.21
N ASN A 168 8.29 2.86 -12.57
CA ASN A 168 8.50 3.27 -13.97
C ASN A 168 9.85 2.80 -14.54
N LYS A 169 10.85 2.50 -13.71
CA LYS A 169 12.17 2.01 -14.15
C LYS A 169 12.26 0.48 -14.27
N VAL A 170 11.41 -0.24 -13.55
CA VAL A 170 11.43 -1.73 -13.51
C VAL A 170 10.51 -2.32 -14.60
N ARG A 171 9.74 -1.48 -15.31
CA ARG A 171 8.92 -1.85 -16.46
C ARG A 171 9.71 -1.89 -17.76
#